data_AF-A0A3N5B6Y6-F1
#
_entry.id   AF-A0A3N5B6Y6-F1
#
_cell.length_a   1.000
_cell.length_b   1.000
_cell.length_c   1.000
_cell.angle_alpha   90.00
_cell.angle_beta   90.00
_cell.angle_gamma   90.00
#
_symmetry.space_group_name_H-M   'P 1'
#
loop_
_entity.id
_entity.type
_entity.pdbx_description
1 polymer ?
#
loop_
_entity_poly.entity_id
_entity_poly.type
_entity_poly.pdbx_seq_one_letter_code
_entity_poly.pdbx_strand_id
1 'polypeptide(L)'
;MDNHLNQMKEEYKKRHQASFQEQSREQVFQKISAKHQPPSPRRSYIFRSGLTIIALLIIGFLILMNYHDQQSHPPMADHEFEEDIAIDDETDDATDQNEAFEGYVIDVQNEGVIVSNYEIRNKILLSENISNNIKIGDHIVYDKQTDKINVLNTTPVNESILPENSAIQKAIEHLGLNQSETTYYITNVAYIPEDRIWEVEFNHSTNGIETDTKVHIDDQTGSLATPTEPPSDVVSDYTFDYSRYGQQFKELEHDLRLALNSDWTSLYHLARQDYYNRKNIYHDVDFSYKLNGAAIEDGIVTIDFQPFEESLTTHEIGSFTDEMRRIVFKYDEVNQFILQFNGSRKSEDTPYEVAVNEPIERKDKYESFNESDNIRKAINAYSGTFRYLFRHHDNEKLVFESGQETLDFLTRTMSHDLAKQHFSHYISEVNGALILNTFNMPPVIDHQAPYETTELNEQTYQVEQIIQSEGGEQLLTYIIKNENYKWYVESIEIESQ
;
A
#
# COMPACT_ATOMS: atom_id res chain seq x y z
N MET A 1 0.88 -30.65 -40.89
CA MET A 1 -0.01 -29.48 -40.98
C MET A 1 -1.43 -30.01 -40.79
N ASP A 2 -1.98 -29.83 -39.59
CA ASP A 2 -3.05 -30.67 -39.05
C ASP A 2 -4.41 -30.47 -39.72
N ASN A 3 -5.05 -31.60 -40.08
CA ASN A 3 -6.41 -31.63 -40.60
C ASN A 3 -7.43 -30.97 -39.66
N HIS A 4 -7.15 -30.98 -38.35
CA HIS A 4 -7.96 -30.32 -37.33
C HIS A 4 -8.01 -28.79 -37.53
N LEU A 5 -6.87 -28.16 -37.88
CA LEU A 5 -6.79 -26.71 -38.11
C LEU A 5 -7.58 -26.30 -39.38
N ASN A 6 -7.60 -27.16 -40.39
CA ASN A 6 -8.38 -26.93 -41.61
C ASN A 6 -9.88 -27.09 -41.35
N GLN A 7 -10.29 -28.06 -40.52
CA GLN A 7 -11.68 -28.22 -40.11
C GLN A 7 -12.19 -27.01 -39.31
N MET A 8 -11.41 -26.51 -38.34
CA MET A 8 -11.80 -25.32 -37.58
C MET A 8 -11.89 -24.07 -38.47
N LYS A 9 -11.01 -23.91 -39.45
CA LYS A 9 -11.08 -22.79 -40.41
C LYS A 9 -12.35 -22.84 -41.28
N GLU A 10 -12.73 -24.03 -41.73
CA GLU A 10 -13.96 -24.21 -42.54
C GLU A 10 -15.23 -24.02 -41.70
N GLU A 11 -15.25 -24.49 -40.44
CA GLU A 11 -16.37 -24.25 -39.51
C GLU A 11 -16.50 -22.77 -39.14
N TYR A 12 -15.39 -22.08 -38.91
CA TYR A 12 -15.38 -20.64 -38.63
C TYR A 12 -15.91 -19.84 -39.83
N LYS A 13 -15.47 -20.16 -41.05
CA LYS A 13 -15.99 -19.54 -42.29
C LYS A 13 -17.48 -19.83 -42.51
N LYS A 14 -17.97 -21.02 -42.14
CA LYS A 14 -19.39 -21.37 -42.23
C LYS A 14 -20.25 -20.66 -41.18
N ARG A 15 -19.78 -20.54 -39.92
CA ARG A 15 -20.52 -19.88 -38.84
C ARG A 15 -20.57 -18.36 -39.00
N HIS A 16 -19.50 -17.77 -39.53
CA HIS A 16 -19.39 -16.32 -39.66
C HIS A 16 -19.52 -15.88 -41.12
N GLN A 17 -20.65 -16.21 -41.78
CA GLN A 17 -21.07 -15.64 -43.07
C GLN A 17 -21.33 -14.10 -43.02
N ALA A 18 -20.54 -13.35 -42.26
CA ALA A 18 -20.38 -11.92 -42.46
C ALA A 18 -19.30 -11.75 -43.54
N SER A 19 -19.70 -11.75 -44.81
CA SER A 19 -18.83 -11.20 -45.84
C SER A 19 -18.54 -9.75 -45.43
N PHE A 20 -17.27 -9.43 -45.19
CA PHE A 20 -16.82 -8.05 -45.12
C PHE A 20 -17.16 -7.42 -46.47
N GLN A 21 -18.30 -6.72 -46.53
CA GLN A 21 -18.68 -6.00 -47.73
C GLN A 21 -17.60 -4.95 -48.00
N GLU A 22 -17.35 -4.68 -49.27
CA GLU A 22 -16.29 -3.77 -49.71
C GLU A 22 -16.41 -2.40 -49.05
N GLN A 23 -17.65 -1.95 -48.79
CA GLN A 23 -17.96 -0.76 -47.99
C GLN A 23 -17.43 -0.81 -46.55
N SER A 24 -17.50 -1.95 -45.87
CA SER A 24 -16.98 -2.11 -44.51
C SER A 24 -15.45 -2.07 -44.49
N ARG A 25 -14.80 -2.58 -45.54
CA ARG A 25 -13.35 -2.44 -45.73
C ARG A 25 -12.97 -0.98 -45.97
N GLU A 26 -13.72 -0.28 -46.81
CA GLU A 26 -13.47 1.12 -47.16
C GLU A 26 -13.64 2.05 -45.95
N GLN A 27 -14.63 1.78 -45.07
CA GLN A 27 -14.80 2.51 -43.80
C GLN A 27 -13.65 2.28 -42.82
N VAL A 28 -13.12 1.06 -42.74
CA VAL A 28 -11.94 0.76 -41.90
C VAL A 28 -10.70 1.45 -42.47
N PHE A 29 -10.50 1.42 -43.78
CA PHE A 29 -9.39 2.13 -44.43
C PHE A 29 -9.50 3.65 -44.30
N GLN A 30 -10.70 4.23 -44.36
CA GLN A 30 -10.92 5.65 -44.08
C GLN A 30 -10.65 6.00 -42.61
N LYS A 31 -11.01 5.14 -41.66
CA LYS A 31 -10.69 5.35 -40.23
C LYS A 31 -9.18 5.30 -39.96
N ILE A 32 -8.45 4.44 -40.65
CA ILE A 32 -6.99 4.32 -40.51
C ILE A 32 -6.29 5.50 -41.21
N SER A 33 -6.75 5.92 -42.40
CA SER A 33 -6.15 7.04 -43.13
C SER A 33 -6.43 8.40 -42.48
N ALA A 34 -7.58 8.57 -41.81
CA ALA A 34 -7.89 9.77 -41.02
C ALA A 34 -6.99 9.94 -39.78
N LYS A 35 -6.40 8.85 -39.26
CA LYS A 35 -5.47 8.89 -38.12
C LYS A 35 -4.02 9.23 -38.52
N HIS A 36 -3.68 9.24 -39.81
CA HIS A 36 -2.31 9.42 -40.30
C HIS A 36 -2.14 10.55 -41.33
N GLN A 37 -3.06 11.53 -41.36
CA GLN A 37 -2.80 12.74 -42.14
C GLN A 37 -1.74 13.62 -41.46
N PRO A 38 -0.66 14.02 -42.16
CA PRO A 38 0.27 15.01 -41.64
C PRO A 38 -0.42 16.36 -41.48
N PRO A 39 -0.08 17.16 -40.45
CA PRO A 39 -0.75 18.43 -40.19
C PRO A 39 -0.55 19.41 -41.35
N SER A 40 -1.65 20.00 -41.81
CA SER A 40 -1.65 21.07 -42.82
C SER A 40 -0.98 22.34 -42.26
N PRO A 41 -0.29 23.13 -43.09
CA PRO A 41 0.42 24.30 -42.61
C PRO A 41 -0.51 25.51 -42.46
N ARG A 42 -0.37 26.18 -41.30
CA ARG A 42 -0.71 27.59 -41.00
C ARG A 42 -2.19 28.02 -40.96
N ARG A 43 -2.69 28.27 -39.73
CA ARG A 43 -3.27 29.56 -39.25
C ARG A 43 -3.87 29.40 -37.83
N SER A 44 -3.07 29.50 -36.76
CA SER A 44 -3.61 29.73 -35.40
C SER A 44 -2.55 30.00 -34.31
N TYR A 45 -1.49 30.75 -34.60
CA TYR A 45 -0.52 31.12 -33.54
C TYR A 45 -0.96 32.29 -32.65
N ILE A 46 -2.01 33.04 -33.00
CA ILE A 46 -2.44 34.22 -32.22
C ILE A 46 -3.42 33.85 -31.10
N PHE A 47 -4.17 32.74 -31.24
CA PHE A 47 -5.17 32.35 -30.24
C PHE A 47 -4.60 31.59 -29.02
N ARG A 48 -3.47 30.89 -29.16
CA ARG A 48 -2.88 30.14 -28.05
C ARG A 48 -2.08 31.02 -27.08
N SER A 49 -1.44 32.07 -27.57
CA SER A 49 -0.70 33.04 -26.75
C SER A 49 -1.63 33.91 -25.91
N GLY A 50 -2.82 34.24 -26.42
CA GLY A 50 -3.81 35.04 -25.67
C GLY A 50 -4.36 34.30 -24.44
N LEU A 51 -4.60 33.00 -24.57
CA LEU A 51 -5.11 32.16 -23.46
C LEU A 51 -4.09 31.99 -22.33
N THR A 52 -2.80 31.87 -22.67
CA THR A 52 -1.72 31.78 -21.67
C THR A 52 -1.52 33.10 -20.94
N ILE A 53 -1.63 34.24 -21.61
CA ILE A 53 -1.55 35.56 -20.97
C ILE A 53 -2.74 35.79 -20.03
N ILE A 54 -3.95 35.39 -20.43
CA ILE A 54 -5.14 35.50 -19.56
C ILE A 54 -5.00 34.60 -18.32
N ALA A 55 -4.50 33.37 -18.47
CA ALA A 55 -4.26 32.48 -17.34
C ALA A 55 -3.21 33.06 -16.36
N LEU A 56 -2.11 33.62 -16.87
CA LEU A 56 -1.10 34.28 -16.04
C LEU A 56 -1.65 35.52 -15.30
N LEU A 57 -2.56 36.28 -15.93
CA LEU A 57 -3.22 37.42 -15.28
C LEU A 57 -4.17 36.98 -14.16
N ILE A 58 -4.88 35.86 -14.33
CA ILE A 58 -5.77 35.31 -13.27
C ILE A 58 -4.93 34.82 -12.09
N ILE A 59 -3.84 34.10 -12.34
CA ILE A 59 -2.93 33.63 -11.28
C ILE A 59 -2.30 34.82 -10.54
N GLY A 60 -1.84 35.85 -11.26
CA GLY A 60 -1.30 37.07 -10.64
C GLY A 60 -2.33 37.83 -9.81
N PHE A 61 -3.59 37.88 -10.25
CA PHE A 61 -4.68 38.51 -9.51
C PHE A 61 -5.01 37.75 -8.21
N LEU A 62 -5.01 36.41 -8.24
CA LEU A 62 -5.25 35.58 -7.06
C LEU A 62 -4.13 35.75 -6.00
N ILE A 63 -2.87 35.82 -6.43
CA ILE A 63 -1.74 36.08 -5.53
C ILE A 63 -1.85 37.48 -4.89
N LEU A 64 -2.24 38.49 -5.67
CA LEU A 64 -2.44 39.85 -5.16
C LEU A 64 -3.60 39.95 -4.17
N MET A 65 -4.69 39.21 -4.37
CA MET A 65 -5.78 39.15 -3.39
C MET A 65 -5.33 38.49 -2.07
N ASN A 66 -4.58 37.39 -2.14
CA ASN A 66 -4.04 36.73 -0.94
C ASN A 66 -3.03 37.62 -0.19
N TYR A 67 -2.22 38.39 -0.93
CA TYR A 67 -1.26 39.32 -0.32
C TYR A 67 -1.94 40.55 0.31
N HIS A 68 -3.10 40.97 -0.20
CA HIS A 68 -3.86 42.07 0.37
C HIS A 68 -4.55 41.68 1.68
N ASP A 69 -4.98 40.42 1.81
CA ASP A 69 -5.59 39.91 3.04
C ASP A 69 -4.58 39.84 4.20
N GLN A 70 -3.33 39.46 3.92
CA GLN A 70 -2.26 39.39 4.94
C GLN A 70 -1.80 40.76 5.48
N GLN A 71 -2.02 41.87 4.77
CA GLN A 71 -1.64 43.21 5.25
C GLN A 71 -2.72 43.93 6.07
N SER A 72 -3.92 43.35 6.17
CA SER A 72 -5.04 43.99 6.87
C SER A 72 -5.02 43.82 8.39
N HIS A 73 -4.07 43.03 8.93
CA HIS A 73 -3.94 42.78 10.36
C HIS A 73 -2.62 43.39 10.88
N PRO A 74 -2.67 44.44 11.73
CA PRO A 74 -1.46 45.02 12.31
C PRO A 74 -0.86 44.08 13.38
N PRO A 75 0.48 44.06 13.55
CA PRO A 75 1.12 43.21 14.55
C PRO A 75 0.79 43.76 15.94
N MET A 76 0.06 42.98 16.75
CA MET A 76 -0.05 43.24 18.19
C MET A 76 1.17 42.68 18.90
N ALA A 77 1.71 43.51 19.79
CA ALA A 77 2.85 43.24 20.64
C ALA A 77 2.48 42.34 21.82
N ASP A 78 3.49 41.58 22.26
CA ASP A 78 3.75 41.09 23.62
C ASP A 78 2.53 40.72 24.48
N HIS A 79 2.16 39.45 24.48
CA HIS A 79 1.56 38.81 25.65
C HIS A 79 2.10 37.39 25.81
N GLU A 80 2.68 37.15 27.00
CA GLU A 80 3.03 35.84 27.55
C GLU A 80 1.79 34.93 27.53
N PHE A 81 1.91 33.75 26.92
CA PHE A 81 0.86 32.73 26.91
C PHE A 81 1.23 31.62 27.91
N GLU A 82 0.39 31.47 28.93
CA GLU A 82 0.13 30.20 29.61
C GLU A 82 -0.65 29.29 28.64
N GLU A 83 -0.21 28.04 28.49
CA GLU A 83 -0.79 27.02 27.62
C GLU A 83 -2.08 26.45 28.25
N ASP A 84 -3.24 26.95 27.83
CA ASP A 84 -4.50 26.20 27.84
C ASP A 84 -4.81 25.82 26.38
N ILE A 85 -4.70 24.54 26.06
CA ILE A 85 -4.99 24.01 24.72
C ILE A 85 -6.51 23.93 24.56
N ALA A 86 -7.10 24.92 23.88
CA ALA A 86 -8.39 24.79 23.23
C ALA A 86 -8.18 24.26 21.81
N ILE A 87 -8.77 23.12 21.50
CA ILE A 87 -8.85 22.54 20.17
C ILE A 87 -9.87 23.40 19.39
N ASP A 88 -9.41 24.09 18.35
CA ASP A 88 -10.27 24.87 17.46
C ASP A 88 -10.80 23.98 16.33
N ASP A 89 -12.10 24.10 16.15
CA ASP A 89 -13.00 23.29 15.34
C ASP A 89 -13.32 24.11 14.08
N GLU A 90 -12.77 23.73 12.93
CA GLU A 90 -13.26 24.20 11.63
C GLU A 90 -13.65 23.01 10.77
N THR A 91 -14.90 22.57 10.94
CA THR A 91 -15.71 22.11 9.81
C THR A 91 -16.97 22.96 9.73
N ASP A 92 -16.96 23.95 8.83
CA ASP A 92 -18.16 24.65 8.39
C ASP A 92 -18.65 23.95 7.11
N ASP A 93 -19.60 23.02 7.27
CA ASP A 93 -20.63 22.79 6.26
C ASP A 93 -21.95 22.48 6.98
N ALA A 94 -22.87 23.43 6.88
CA ALA A 94 -24.14 23.43 7.57
C ALA A 94 -25.08 22.33 7.04
N THR A 95 -25.27 21.28 7.84
CA THR A 95 -26.48 20.43 7.80
C THR A 95 -26.80 19.86 9.20
N ASP A 96 -28.06 19.99 9.60
CA ASP A 96 -28.74 19.39 10.76
C ASP A 96 -28.26 19.71 12.20
N GLN A 97 -28.79 20.80 12.77
CA GLN A 97 -28.84 21.06 14.22
C GLN A 97 -29.80 20.12 14.99
N ASN A 98 -29.93 18.86 14.54
CA ASN A 98 -30.91 17.91 15.06
C ASN A 98 -30.30 16.51 15.30
N GLU A 99 -28.98 16.38 15.28
CA GLU A 99 -28.34 15.07 15.33
C GLU A 99 -28.22 14.58 16.77
N ALA A 100 -29.01 13.55 17.06
CA ALA A 100 -28.71 12.65 18.16
C ALA A 100 -27.39 11.93 17.85
N PHE A 101 -26.55 11.75 18.86
CA PHE A 101 -25.31 11.00 18.73
C PHE A 101 -25.54 9.54 19.13
N GLU A 102 -25.51 8.63 18.18
CA GLU A 102 -25.58 7.18 18.40
C GLU A 102 -24.17 6.61 18.51
N GLY A 103 -23.89 5.70 19.45
CA GLY A 103 -22.56 5.11 19.58
C GLY A 103 -22.39 4.24 20.81
N TYR A 104 -21.19 3.67 20.96
CA TYR A 104 -20.86 2.72 22.01
C TYR A 104 -20.10 3.37 23.15
N VAL A 105 -20.46 3.01 24.38
CA VAL A 105 -19.76 3.47 25.58
C VAL A 105 -18.42 2.75 25.68
N ILE A 106 -17.32 3.51 25.58
CA ILE A 106 -15.96 2.97 25.62
C ILE A 106 -15.26 3.20 26.96
N ASP A 107 -15.68 4.23 27.71
CA ASP A 107 -15.15 4.52 29.04
C ASP A 107 -16.23 5.16 29.93
N VAL A 108 -16.17 4.86 31.23
CA VAL A 108 -17.05 5.41 32.27
C VAL A 108 -16.16 5.98 33.38
N GLN A 109 -16.02 7.30 33.38
CA GLN A 109 -15.19 8.05 34.32
C GLN A 109 -16.06 8.67 35.43
N ASN A 110 -15.42 9.20 36.48
CA ASN A 110 -16.11 9.91 37.55
C ASN A 110 -16.84 11.17 37.05
N GLU A 111 -16.36 11.76 35.97
CA GLU A 111 -16.82 13.05 35.43
C GLU A 111 -17.65 12.90 34.15
N GLY A 112 -17.80 11.67 33.62
CA GLY A 112 -18.50 11.48 32.36
C GLY A 112 -18.44 10.08 31.78
N VAL A 113 -19.05 9.91 30.61
CA VAL A 113 -19.03 8.71 29.79
C VAL A 113 -18.51 9.10 28.42
N ILE A 114 -17.52 8.36 27.92
CA ILE A 114 -17.00 8.55 26.57
C ILE A 114 -17.74 7.60 25.63
N VAL A 115 -18.32 8.16 24.57
CA VAL A 115 -19.11 7.44 23.57
C VAL A 115 -18.43 7.55 22.21
N SER A 116 -18.24 6.44 21.53
CA SER A 116 -17.58 6.35 20.23
C SER A 116 -18.58 5.87 19.16
N ASN A 117 -18.63 6.56 18.03
CA ASN A 117 -19.37 6.14 16.84
C ASN A 117 -18.36 5.74 15.75
N TYR A 118 -18.35 4.47 15.37
CA TYR A 118 -17.42 3.95 14.37
C TYR A 118 -17.82 4.31 12.93
N GLU A 119 -19.11 4.55 12.66
CA GLU A 119 -19.61 4.89 11.31
C GLU A 119 -19.14 6.28 10.89
N ILE A 120 -19.23 7.27 11.79
CA ILE A 120 -18.78 8.65 11.55
C ILE A 120 -17.38 8.92 12.10
N ARG A 121 -16.73 7.92 12.72
CA ARG A 121 -15.38 8.00 13.33
C ARG A 121 -15.22 9.18 14.28
N ASN A 122 -16.23 9.39 15.13
CA ASN A 122 -16.27 10.51 16.07
C ASN A 122 -16.53 10.01 17.49
N LYS A 123 -16.17 10.80 18.50
CA LYS A 123 -16.43 10.51 19.91
C LYS A 123 -16.94 11.75 20.63
N ILE A 124 -17.72 11.55 21.68
CA ILE A 124 -18.16 12.63 22.56
C ILE A 124 -17.96 12.26 24.02
N LEU A 125 -17.65 13.27 24.85
CA LEU A 125 -17.68 13.18 26.30
C LEU A 125 -19.04 13.68 26.79
N LEU A 126 -19.81 12.80 27.42
CA LEU A 126 -21.04 13.15 28.09
C LEU A 126 -20.74 13.34 29.58
N SER A 127 -20.91 14.54 30.13
CA SER A 127 -20.60 14.84 31.54
C SER A 127 -21.85 15.10 32.41
N GLU A 128 -23.00 15.35 31.78
CA GLU A 128 -24.24 15.70 32.47
C GLU A 128 -25.31 14.59 32.32
N ASN A 129 -26.17 14.44 33.34
CA ASN A 129 -27.34 13.54 33.33
C ASN A 129 -27.09 12.06 32.96
N ILE A 130 -25.90 11.55 33.28
CA ILE A 130 -25.58 10.13 33.12
C ILE A 130 -26.36 9.29 34.12
N SER A 131 -27.21 8.41 33.61
CA SER A 131 -27.90 7.44 34.45
C SER A 131 -26.91 6.41 35.00
N ASN A 132 -26.99 6.10 36.30
CA ASN A 132 -26.09 5.17 37.01
C ASN A 132 -26.09 3.72 36.47
N ASN A 133 -26.87 3.43 35.44
CA ASN A 133 -27.00 2.11 34.83
C ASN A 133 -26.22 1.95 33.52
N ILE A 134 -25.58 3.01 33.01
CA ILE A 134 -24.76 2.94 31.81
C ILE A 134 -23.47 2.17 32.11
N LYS A 135 -23.12 1.22 31.23
CA LYS A 135 -21.94 0.38 31.32
C LYS A 135 -21.10 0.46 30.07
N ILE A 136 -19.82 0.11 30.21
CA ILE A 136 -18.92 -0.12 29.08
C ILE A 136 -19.53 -1.16 28.13
N GLY A 137 -19.47 -0.85 26.83
CA GLY A 137 -20.04 -1.63 25.74
C GLY A 137 -21.51 -1.31 25.43
N ASP A 138 -22.23 -0.55 26.27
CA ASP A 138 -23.62 -0.20 25.98
C ASP A 138 -23.71 0.60 24.67
N HIS A 139 -24.65 0.21 23.81
CA HIS A 139 -25.03 1.00 22.64
C HIS A 139 -26.02 2.07 23.10
N ILE A 140 -25.74 3.34 22.87
CA ILE A 140 -26.59 4.44 23.33
C ILE A 140 -26.92 5.42 22.21
N VAL A 141 -28.05 6.12 22.37
CA VAL A 141 -28.39 7.32 21.60
C VAL A 141 -28.51 8.49 22.57
N TYR A 142 -27.69 9.51 22.35
CA TYR A 142 -27.71 10.77 23.07
C TYR A 142 -28.47 11.83 22.28
N ASP A 143 -29.61 12.28 22.81
CA ASP A 143 -30.39 13.38 22.25
C ASP A 143 -29.94 14.70 22.90
N LYS A 144 -29.24 15.52 22.11
CA LYS A 144 -28.68 16.81 22.53
C LYS A 144 -29.75 17.85 22.90
N GLN A 145 -30.99 17.73 22.40
CA GLN A 145 -32.07 18.67 22.70
C GLN A 145 -32.74 18.38 24.04
N THR A 146 -32.94 17.10 24.34
CA THR A 146 -33.59 16.68 25.58
C THR A 146 -32.60 16.38 26.69
N ASP A 147 -31.31 16.33 26.37
CA ASP A 147 -30.21 15.90 27.23
C ASP A 147 -30.51 14.53 27.86
N LYS A 148 -30.97 13.60 27.01
CA LYS A 148 -31.36 12.25 27.40
C LYS A 148 -30.51 11.22 26.68
N ILE A 149 -30.08 10.24 27.47
CA ILE A 149 -29.39 9.05 26.98
C ILE A 149 -30.39 7.88 26.99
N ASN A 150 -30.56 7.23 25.84
CA ASN A 150 -31.31 5.99 25.72
C ASN A 150 -30.35 4.84 25.42
N VAL A 151 -30.35 3.81 26.27
CA VAL A 151 -29.59 2.57 26.00
C VAL A 151 -30.38 1.70 25.03
N LEU A 152 -29.78 1.39 23.89
CA LEU A 152 -30.31 0.49 22.88
C LEU A 152 -29.95 -0.95 23.23
N ASN A 153 -30.94 -1.83 23.19
CA ASN A 153 -30.69 -3.27 23.28
C ASN A 153 -30.25 -3.77 21.91
N THR A 154 -28.99 -4.15 21.75
CA THR A 154 -28.51 -4.79 20.52
C THR A 154 -29.00 -6.23 20.46
N THR A 155 -29.68 -6.61 19.38
CA THR A 155 -29.98 -8.02 19.10
C THR A 155 -28.77 -8.67 18.40
N PRO A 156 -28.53 -9.98 18.56
CA PRO A 156 -27.50 -10.68 17.81
C PRO A 156 -27.70 -10.51 16.29
N VAL A 157 -26.61 -10.30 15.56
CA VAL A 157 -26.59 -10.08 14.12
C VAL A 157 -26.19 -11.39 13.40
N ASN A 158 -26.79 -11.69 12.25
CA ASN A 158 -26.32 -12.72 11.31
C ASN A 158 -25.83 -14.04 11.95
N GLU A 159 -26.71 -14.85 12.52
CA GLU A 159 -26.37 -16.17 13.09
C GLU A 159 -25.47 -16.15 14.35
N SER A 160 -24.96 -14.98 14.75
CA SER A 160 -24.29 -14.77 16.03
C SER A 160 -25.22 -15.10 17.19
N ILE A 161 -24.67 -15.73 18.23
CA ILE A 161 -25.37 -15.91 19.51
C ILE A 161 -24.95 -14.85 20.54
N LEU A 162 -23.79 -14.22 20.34
CA LEU A 162 -23.29 -13.10 21.12
C LEU A 162 -23.83 -11.78 20.54
N PRO A 163 -24.49 -10.94 21.34
CA PRO A 163 -24.86 -9.60 20.92
C PRO A 163 -23.62 -8.71 20.67
N GLU A 164 -23.71 -7.81 19.70
CA GLU A 164 -22.64 -6.88 19.33
C GLU A 164 -22.08 -6.09 20.53
N ASN A 165 -22.96 -5.54 21.37
CA ASN A 165 -22.56 -4.81 22.58
C ASN A 165 -21.75 -5.67 23.56
N SER A 166 -22.04 -6.97 23.61
CA SER A 166 -21.35 -7.93 24.48
C SER A 166 -19.97 -8.25 23.94
N ALA A 167 -19.81 -8.34 22.62
CA ALA A 167 -18.51 -8.49 21.98
C ALA A 167 -17.62 -7.26 22.22
N ILE A 168 -18.16 -6.05 22.03
CA ILE A 168 -17.45 -4.79 22.31
C ILE A 168 -17.05 -4.69 23.78
N GLN A 169 -17.97 -4.99 24.70
CA GLN A 169 -17.66 -5.00 26.13
C GLN A 169 -16.48 -5.92 26.44
N LYS A 170 -16.48 -7.14 25.88
CA LYS A 170 -15.39 -8.11 26.09
C LYS A 170 -14.07 -7.65 25.50
N ALA A 171 -14.13 -7.00 24.35
CA ALA A 171 -12.95 -6.44 23.71
C ALA A 171 -12.33 -5.31 24.55
N ILE A 172 -13.15 -4.43 25.11
CA ILE A 172 -12.70 -3.35 26.01
C ILE A 172 -12.15 -3.91 27.32
N GLU A 173 -12.82 -4.90 27.92
CA GLU A 173 -12.36 -5.60 29.13
C GLU A 173 -10.98 -6.24 28.91
N HIS A 174 -10.72 -6.79 27.72
CA HIS A 174 -9.44 -7.41 27.39
C HIS A 174 -8.28 -6.41 27.34
N LEU A 175 -8.49 -5.29 26.64
CA LEU A 175 -7.45 -4.29 26.45
C LEU A 175 -7.14 -3.51 27.75
N GLY A 176 -7.97 -3.69 28.80
CA GLY A 176 -7.77 -2.99 30.06
C GLY A 176 -8.00 -1.49 29.95
N LEU A 177 -8.83 -1.05 29.01
CA LEU A 177 -9.03 0.37 28.69
C LEU A 177 -9.62 1.16 29.86
N ASN A 178 -10.33 0.48 30.74
CA ASN A 178 -10.90 1.05 31.97
C ASN A 178 -9.84 1.50 32.99
N GLN A 179 -8.54 1.33 32.71
CA GLN A 179 -7.43 1.70 33.59
C GLN A 179 -6.37 2.58 32.91
N SER A 180 -6.50 2.89 31.62
CA SER A 180 -5.48 3.64 30.87
C SER A 180 -5.86 5.10 30.68
N GLU A 181 -4.87 6.01 30.78
CA GLU A 181 -5.02 7.42 30.34
C GLU A 181 -5.15 7.55 28.81
N THR A 182 -4.86 6.47 28.09
CA THR A 182 -4.95 6.38 26.64
C THR A 182 -6.42 6.39 26.22
N THR A 183 -6.77 7.30 25.31
CA THR A 183 -8.13 7.35 24.75
C THR A 183 -8.22 6.46 23.51
N TYR A 184 -9.14 5.50 23.55
CA TYR A 184 -9.46 4.62 22.43
C TYR A 184 -10.70 5.16 21.70
N TYR A 185 -10.90 4.75 20.46
CA TYR A 185 -12.15 4.88 19.74
C TYR A 185 -12.37 3.65 18.88
N ILE A 186 -13.62 3.20 18.77
CA ILE A 186 -13.96 2.03 17.96
C ILE A 186 -13.99 2.47 16.50
N THR A 187 -13.27 1.77 15.63
CA THR A 187 -13.18 2.04 14.20
C THR A 187 -13.96 1.04 13.35
N ASN A 188 -14.13 -0.19 13.84
CA ASN A 188 -14.84 -1.24 13.15
C ASN A 188 -15.43 -2.25 14.14
N VAL A 189 -16.60 -2.79 13.81
CA VAL A 189 -17.23 -3.90 14.52
C VAL A 189 -17.84 -4.81 13.46
N ALA A 190 -17.30 -6.02 13.33
CA ALA A 190 -17.72 -6.97 12.31
C ALA A 190 -17.89 -8.38 12.88
N TYR A 191 -18.90 -9.10 12.40
CA TYR A 191 -19.07 -10.52 12.69
C TYR A 191 -18.64 -11.35 11.48
N ILE A 192 -17.75 -12.32 11.68
CA ILE A 192 -17.21 -13.25 10.68
C ILE A 192 -17.92 -14.60 10.86
N PRO A 193 -18.94 -14.93 10.04
CA PRO A 193 -19.77 -16.12 10.26
C PRO A 193 -19.01 -17.45 10.14
N GLU A 194 -18.03 -17.51 9.24
CA GLU A 194 -17.25 -18.72 8.95
C GLU A 194 -16.48 -19.20 10.18
N ASP A 195 -15.86 -18.25 10.90
CA ASP A 195 -15.05 -18.52 12.08
C ASP A 195 -15.83 -18.37 13.39
N ARG A 196 -17.05 -17.81 13.31
CA ARG A 196 -17.88 -17.44 14.47
C ARG A 196 -17.14 -16.52 15.42
N ILE A 197 -16.55 -15.47 14.86
CA ILE A 197 -15.74 -14.49 15.59
C ILE A 197 -16.34 -13.09 15.40
N TRP A 198 -16.40 -12.34 16.49
CA TRP A 198 -16.55 -10.89 16.45
C TRP A 198 -15.17 -10.24 16.38
N GLU A 199 -14.96 -9.41 15.38
CA GLU A 199 -13.82 -8.51 15.27
C GLU A 199 -14.23 -7.11 15.73
N VAL A 200 -13.50 -6.60 16.72
CA VAL A 200 -13.66 -5.23 17.22
C VAL A 200 -12.33 -4.52 17.06
N GLU A 201 -12.32 -3.45 16.27
CA GLU A 201 -11.13 -2.64 16.05
C GLU A 201 -11.22 -1.34 16.84
N PHE A 202 -10.12 -1.01 17.50
CA PHE A 202 -9.93 0.22 18.23
C PHE A 202 -8.76 0.97 17.63
N ASN A 203 -8.90 2.26 17.42
CA ASN A 203 -7.77 3.13 17.23
C ASN A 203 -7.50 3.89 18.53
N HIS A 204 -6.24 4.07 18.84
CA HIS A 204 -5.82 4.87 19.99
C HIS A 204 -4.59 5.67 19.66
N SER A 205 -4.49 6.86 20.26
CA SER A 205 -3.30 7.69 20.15
C SER A 205 -2.50 7.59 21.43
N THR A 206 -1.28 7.06 21.33
CA THR A 206 -0.29 7.15 22.41
C THR A 206 0.81 8.08 21.94
N ASN A 207 1.04 9.19 22.65
CA ASN A 207 2.04 10.20 22.29
C ASN A 207 1.89 10.77 20.85
N GLY A 208 0.64 10.92 20.38
CA GLY A 208 0.35 11.46 19.05
C GLY A 208 0.40 10.43 17.91
N ILE A 209 0.60 9.15 18.22
CA ILE A 209 0.67 8.08 17.21
C ILE A 209 -0.60 7.25 17.27
N GLU A 210 -1.35 7.32 16.19
CA GLU A 210 -2.53 6.50 15.97
C GLU A 210 -2.10 5.05 15.72
N THR A 211 -2.56 4.16 16.60
CA THR A 211 -2.34 2.73 16.51
C THR A 211 -3.69 2.03 16.47
N ASP A 212 -3.88 1.19 15.46
CA ASP A 212 -5.03 0.30 15.38
C ASP A 212 -4.77 -0.98 16.17
N THR A 213 -5.74 -1.42 16.95
CA THR A 213 -5.71 -2.62 17.77
C THR A 213 -6.98 -3.41 17.52
N LYS A 214 -6.83 -4.64 17.02
CA LYS A 214 -7.95 -5.55 16.80
C LYS A 214 -8.08 -6.51 17.96
N VAL A 215 -9.32 -6.82 18.33
CA VAL A 215 -9.64 -7.84 19.32
C VAL A 215 -10.68 -8.79 18.72
N HIS A 216 -10.34 -10.06 18.71
CA HIS A 216 -11.23 -11.13 18.26
C HIS A 216 -11.92 -11.78 19.46
N ILE A 217 -13.24 -11.81 19.44
CA ILE A 217 -14.08 -12.42 20.48
C ILE A 217 -14.83 -13.61 19.89
N ASP A 218 -14.64 -14.79 20.47
CA ASP A 218 -15.33 -16.00 20.08
C ASP A 218 -16.82 -15.89 20.42
N ASP A 219 -17.69 -16.07 19.42
CA ASP A 219 -19.14 -15.94 19.53
C ASP A 219 -19.77 -16.92 20.51
N GLN A 220 -19.19 -18.12 20.66
CA GLN A 220 -19.77 -19.16 21.51
C GLN A 220 -19.45 -18.96 22.99
N THR A 221 -18.22 -18.55 23.26
CA THR A 221 -17.65 -18.47 24.61
C THR A 221 -17.64 -17.05 25.16
N GLY A 222 -17.76 -16.03 24.30
CA GLY A 222 -17.58 -14.63 24.66
C GLY A 222 -16.21 -14.32 25.24
N SER A 223 -15.21 -15.15 24.95
CA SER A 223 -13.82 -15.00 25.39
C SER A 223 -12.97 -14.54 24.20
N LEU A 224 -11.71 -14.15 24.44
CA LEU A 224 -10.81 -13.91 23.32
C LEU A 224 -10.70 -15.16 22.46
N ALA A 225 -10.99 -14.98 21.18
CA ALA A 225 -10.52 -15.90 20.19
C ALA A 225 -9.01 -15.66 20.10
N THR A 226 -8.21 -16.60 20.59
CA THR A 226 -6.87 -16.75 20.05
C THR A 226 -7.03 -16.97 18.56
N PRO A 227 -6.32 -16.23 17.69
CA PRO A 227 -6.25 -16.57 16.28
C PRO A 227 -5.98 -18.06 16.23
N THR A 228 -6.93 -18.83 15.68
CA THR A 228 -6.73 -20.26 15.60
C THR A 228 -5.55 -20.39 14.65
N GLU A 229 -4.36 -20.73 15.17
CA GLU A 229 -3.28 -21.18 14.28
C GLU A 229 -3.95 -22.19 13.35
N PRO A 230 -3.92 -21.98 12.02
CA PRO A 230 -4.55 -22.90 11.10
C PRO A 230 -4.08 -24.29 11.52
N PRO A 231 -5.00 -25.26 11.72
CA PRO A 231 -4.70 -26.47 12.45
C PRO A 231 -3.35 -27.02 11.98
N SER A 232 -2.43 -27.31 12.92
CA SER A 232 -1.09 -27.86 12.61
C SER A 232 -1.12 -29.13 11.75
N ASP A 233 -2.32 -29.71 11.63
CA ASP A 233 -2.65 -30.92 10.89
C ASP A 233 -3.18 -30.63 9.48
N VAL A 234 -3.30 -29.37 9.06
CA VAL A 234 -3.33 -29.00 7.64
C VAL A 234 -1.90 -29.14 7.12
N VAL A 235 -1.44 -30.39 7.07
CA VAL A 235 -0.42 -30.78 6.11
C VAL A 235 -1.01 -30.36 4.77
N SER A 236 -0.50 -29.28 4.20
CA SER A 236 -0.84 -28.90 2.83
C SER A 236 -0.76 -30.16 1.97
N ASP A 237 -1.90 -30.58 1.40
CA ASP A 237 -1.94 -31.69 0.43
C ASP A 237 -1.05 -31.40 -0.80
N TYR A 238 -0.51 -30.19 -0.90
CA TYR A 238 0.41 -29.72 -1.91
C TYR A 238 1.86 -29.91 -1.45
N THR A 239 2.44 -31.04 -1.84
CA THR A 239 3.89 -31.29 -1.73
C THR A 239 4.54 -31.03 -3.08
N PHE A 240 5.42 -30.03 -3.17
CA PHE A 240 6.17 -29.75 -4.39
C PHE A 240 7.07 -30.95 -4.77
N ASP A 241 6.79 -31.54 -5.92
CA ASP A 241 7.51 -32.73 -6.42
C ASP A 241 8.81 -32.32 -7.12
N TYR A 242 9.86 -32.08 -6.33
CA TYR A 242 11.19 -31.71 -6.86
C TYR A 242 11.68 -32.70 -7.93
N SER A 243 11.32 -33.99 -7.85
CA SER A 243 11.80 -35.00 -8.82
C SER A 243 11.38 -34.73 -10.26
N ARG A 244 10.34 -33.91 -10.48
CA ARG A 244 9.86 -33.49 -11.81
C ARG A 244 10.53 -32.23 -12.35
N TYR A 245 11.10 -31.42 -11.47
CA TYR A 245 11.53 -30.05 -11.78
C TYR A 245 13.01 -29.80 -11.48
N GLY A 246 13.75 -30.83 -11.04
CA GLY A 246 15.18 -30.79 -10.80
C GLY A 246 15.57 -30.85 -9.33
N GLN A 247 16.56 -30.05 -8.94
CA GLN A 247 17.02 -29.96 -7.57
C GLN A 247 16.28 -28.82 -6.86
N GLN A 248 16.00 -28.99 -5.56
CA GLN A 248 15.46 -27.90 -4.73
C GLN A 248 16.39 -26.69 -4.77
N PHE A 249 15.83 -25.52 -5.08
CA PHE A 249 16.56 -24.26 -5.10
C PHE A 249 16.37 -23.53 -3.76
N LYS A 250 17.07 -24.00 -2.73
CA LYS A 250 16.85 -23.61 -1.33
C LYS A 250 17.03 -22.13 -1.07
N GLU A 251 18.05 -21.53 -1.66
CA GLU A 251 18.39 -20.12 -1.49
C GLU A 251 17.26 -19.23 -2.05
N LEU A 252 16.79 -19.53 -3.26
CA LEU A 252 15.66 -18.83 -3.85
C LEU A 252 14.37 -19.04 -3.05
N GLU A 253 14.08 -20.26 -2.58
CA GLU A 253 12.90 -20.51 -1.73
C GLU A 253 12.94 -19.68 -0.45
N HIS A 254 14.11 -19.56 0.18
CA HIS A 254 14.27 -18.74 1.37
C HIS A 254 13.97 -17.26 1.08
N ASP A 255 14.53 -16.71 0.01
CA ASP A 255 14.27 -15.32 -0.37
C ASP A 255 12.83 -15.06 -0.75
N LEU A 256 12.19 -15.99 -1.45
CA LEU A 256 10.78 -15.87 -1.79
C LEU A 256 9.91 -15.90 -0.54
N ARG A 257 10.21 -16.76 0.43
CA ARG A 257 9.51 -16.77 1.73
C ARG A 257 9.71 -15.48 2.49
N LEU A 258 10.93 -14.96 2.56
CA LEU A 258 11.19 -13.65 3.16
C LEU A 258 10.44 -12.54 2.40
N ALA A 259 10.45 -12.59 1.08
CA ALA A 259 9.74 -11.65 0.23
C ALA A 259 8.22 -11.74 0.37
N LEU A 260 7.66 -12.90 0.72
CA LEU A 260 6.21 -13.08 0.87
C LEU A 260 5.70 -12.80 2.28
N ASN A 261 6.57 -12.85 3.28
CA ASN A 261 6.19 -12.74 4.69
C ASN A 261 6.68 -11.45 5.35
N SER A 262 7.48 -10.64 4.66
CA SER A 262 7.93 -9.35 5.18
C SER A 262 6.97 -8.26 4.72
N ASP A 263 6.32 -7.62 5.69
CA ASP A 263 5.30 -6.58 5.50
C ASP A 263 5.71 -5.41 4.61
N TRP A 264 7.01 -5.29 4.37
CA TRP A 264 7.59 -4.20 3.64
C TRP A 264 7.76 -4.50 2.16
N THR A 265 7.86 -5.76 1.75
CA THR A 265 8.33 -6.09 0.38
C THR A 265 7.25 -5.81 -0.66
N SER A 266 7.67 -5.47 -1.88
CA SER A 266 6.71 -5.29 -2.98
C SER A 266 5.94 -6.58 -3.25
N LEU A 267 6.59 -7.74 -3.13
CA LEU A 267 5.93 -9.03 -3.32
C LEU A 267 4.83 -9.29 -2.26
N TYR A 268 5.07 -8.93 -1.00
CA TYR A 268 4.07 -8.98 0.07
C TYR A 268 2.89 -8.06 -0.21
N HIS A 269 3.15 -6.80 -0.57
CA HIS A 269 2.09 -5.83 -0.85
C HIS A 269 1.29 -6.22 -2.09
N LEU A 270 1.94 -6.69 -3.16
CA LEU A 270 1.26 -7.18 -4.35
C LEU A 270 0.39 -8.41 -4.02
N ALA A 271 0.89 -9.29 -3.15
CA ALA A 271 0.14 -10.44 -2.69
C ALA A 271 -1.12 -10.07 -1.90
N ARG A 272 -1.05 -9.02 -1.07
CA ARG A 272 -2.18 -8.55 -0.25
C ARG A 272 -3.14 -7.60 -0.97
N GLN A 273 -2.64 -6.73 -1.85
CA GLN A 273 -3.44 -5.72 -2.55
C GLN A 273 -4.46 -6.35 -3.51
N ASP A 274 -4.10 -7.44 -4.19
CA ASP A 274 -5.01 -8.20 -5.06
C ASP A 274 -6.22 -8.74 -4.27
N TYR A 275 -5.98 -9.29 -3.07
CA TYR A 275 -7.04 -9.78 -2.20
C TYR A 275 -7.95 -8.64 -1.71
N TYR A 276 -7.36 -7.54 -1.27
CA TYR A 276 -8.11 -6.36 -0.82
C TYR A 276 -9.08 -5.85 -1.89
N ASN A 277 -8.60 -5.68 -3.12
CA ASN A 277 -9.41 -5.21 -4.26
C ASN A 277 -10.64 -6.11 -4.52
N ARG A 278 -10.57 -7.40 -4.17
CA ARG A 278 -11.60 -8.40 -4.47
C ARG A 278 -12.60 -8.60 -3.34
N LYS A 279 -12.13 -8.56 -2.10
CA LYS A 279 -12.94 -8.95 -0.92
C LYS A 279 -13.23 -7.79 0.01
N ASN A 280 -12.57 -6.64 -0.14
CA ASN A 280 -12.77 -5.45 0.69
C ASN A 280 -12.54 -5.72 2.19
N ILE A 281 -11.63 -6.67 2.50
CA ILE A 281 -11.29 -7.11 3.87
C ILE A 281 -9.84 -6.68 4.18
N TYR A 282 -9.65 -5.94 5.27
CA TYR A 282 -8.39 -5.32 5.70
C TYR A 282 -7.66 -6.18 6.75
N HIS A 283 -7.03 -7.28 6.33
CA HIS A 283 -6.04 -8.07 7.11
C HIS A 283 -6.54 -9.25 7.97
N ASP A 284 -5.59 -10.15 8.30
CA ASP A 284 -5.67 -11.36 9.16
C ASP A 284 -6.40 -12.61 8.69
N VAL A 285 -6.24 -12.96 7.41
CA VAL A 285 -6.14 -14.37 7.05
C VAL A 285 -4.77 -14.65 6.45
N ASP A 286 -4.33 -15.90 6.50
CA ASP A 286 -3.03 -16.37 6.00
C ASP A 286 -2.99 -16.27 4.46
N PHE A 287 -2.87 -15.04 3.97
CA PHE A 287 -3.06 -14.58 2.58
C PHE A 287 -1.78 -14.57 1.75
N SER A 288 -0.73 -15.21 2.22
CA SER A 288 0.50 -15.30 1.43
C SER A 288 0.20 -16.14 0.20
N TYR A 289 0.68 -15.71 -0.97
CA TYR A 289 0.91 -16.66 -2.06
C TYR A 289 1.71 -17.81 -1.45
N LYS A 290 1.08 -18.96 -1.20
CA LYS A 290 1.75 -20.03 -0.45
C LYS A 290 2.73 -20.69 -1.39
N LEU A 291 4.01 -20.38 -1.21
CA LEU A 291 5.09 -20.99 -1.96
C LEU A 291 5.13 -22.49 -1.63
N ASN A 292 4.79 -23.32 -2.62
CA ASN A 292 4.93 -24.77 -2.50
C ASN A 292 6.40 -25.17 -2.62
N GLY A 293 7.11 -24.57 -3.56
CA GLY A 293 8.55 -24.78 -3.73
C GLY A 293 9.13 -24.08 -4.96
N ALA A 294 10.46 -24.08 -5.03
CA ALA A 294 11.23 -23.67 -6.19
C ALA A 294 12.30 -24.73 -6.49
N ALA A 295 12.40 -25.15 -7.74
CA ALA A 295 13.44 -26.05 -8.23
C ALA A 295 14.21 -25.45 -9.38
N ILE A 296 15.42 -25.96 -9.59
CA ILE A 296 16.29 -25.59 -10.70
C ILE A 296 16.81 -26.84 -11.41
N GLU A 297 16.77 -26.81 -12.75
CA GLU A 297 17.37 -27.81 -13.64
C GLU A 297 17.95 -27.10 -14.87
N ASP A 298 19.24 -27.27 -15.15
CA ASP A 298 19.92 -26.69 -16.32
C ASP A 298 19.68 -25.17 -16.52
N GLY A 299 19.60 -24.43 -15.41
CA GLY A 299 19.35 -22.99 -15.38
C GLY A 299 17.88 -22.59 -15.63
N ILE A 300 16.96 -23.54 -15.62
CA ILE A 300 15.51 -23.31 -15.66
C ILE A 300 14.98 -23.42 -14.24
N VAL A 301 14.40 -22.33 -13.72
CA VAL A 301 13.77 -22.33 -12.40
C VAL A 301 12.27 -22.54 -12.54
N THR A 302 11.70 -23.50 -11.82
CA THR A 302 10.25 -23.65 -11.71
C THR A 302 9.82 -23.28 -10.31
N ILE A 303 8.87 -22.35 -10.19
CA ILE A 303 8.33 -21.87 -8.93
C ILE A 303 6.84 -22.16 -8.93
N ASP A 304 6.36 -22.86 -7.91
CA ASP A 304 4.95 -23.19 -7.76
C ASP A 304 4.38 -22.57 -6.49
N PHE A 305 3.22 -21.96 -6.66
CA PHE A 305 2.39 -21.42 -5.62
C PHE A 305 1.09 -22.23 -5.53
N GLN A 306 0.46 -22.21 -4.36
CA GLN A 306 -0.87 -22.77 -4.18
C GLN A 306 -1.88 -22.13 -5.17
N PRO A 307 -2.85 -22.89 -5.71
CA PRO A 307 -3.79 -22.35 -6.68
C PRO A 307 -4.71 -21.32 -6.03
N PHE A 308 -5.09 -20.30 -6.81
CA PHE A 308 -6.08 -19.32 -6.39
C PHE A 308 -7.50 -19.91 -6.46
N GLU A 309 -8.36 -19.46 -5.55
CA GLU A 309 -9.80 -19.70 -5.67
C GLU A 309 -10.46 -18.81 -6.76
N GLU A 310 -9.85 -17.68 -7.13
CA GLU A 310 -10.36 -16.71 -8.12
C GLU A 310 -9.24 -16.15 -9.02
N SER A 311 -9.54 -15.70 -10.26
CA SER A 311 -8.51 -15.37 -11.28
C SER A 311 -7.85 -13.99 -11.11
N LEU A 312 -6.53 -13.88 -11.22
CA LEU A 312 -5.77 -12.61 -11.21
C LEU A 312 -6.12 -11.65 -12.36
N THR A 313 -6.09 -10.32 -12.15
CA THR A 313 -6.18 -9.37 -13.28
C THR A 313 -4.85 -9.29 -14.04
N THR A 314 -4.86 -8.89 -15.32
CA THR A 314 -3.64 -8.80 -16.14
C THR A 314 -2.59 -7.83 -15.56
N HIS A 315 -3.03 -6.76 -14.88
CA HIS A 315 -2.11 -5.79 -14.28
C HIS A 315 -1.39 -6.36 -13.06
N GLU A 316 -2.13 -7.01 -12.16
CA GLU A 316 -1.59 -7.65 -10.95
C GLU A 316 -0.61 -8.77 -11.32
N ILE A 317 -0.93 -9.58 -12.33
CA ILE A 317 0.00 -10.60 -12.86
C ILE A 317 1.29 -9.96 -13.35
N GLY A 318 1.21 -8.82 -14.05
CA GLY A 318 2.37 -8.10 -14.56
C GLY A 318 3.31 -7.66 -13.44
N SER A 319 2.79 -6.90 -12.46
CA SER A 319 3.58 -6.41 -11.34
C SER A 319 4.15 -7.54 -10.47
N PHE A 320 3.37 -8.59 -10.21
CA PHE A 320 3.86 -9.77 -9.50
C PHE A 320 4.98 -10.47 -10.27
N THR A 321 4.81 -10.65 -11.59
CA THR A 321 5.82 -11.28 -12.45
C THR A 321 7.11 -10.48 -12.50
N ASP A 322 7.03 -9.14 -12.56
CA ASP A 322 8.21 -8.27 -12.58
C ASP A 322 9.00 -8.35 -11.27
N GLU A 323 8.30 -8.38 -10.13
CA GLU A 323 8.96 -8.55 -8.83
C GLU A 323 9.58 -9.95 -8.68
N MET A 324 8.92 -10.99 -9.22
CA MET A 324 9.51 -12.33 -9.30
C MET A 324 10.76 -12.34 -10.18
N ARG A 325 10.78 -11.67 -11.35
CA ARG A 325 11.98 -11.54 -12.20
C ARG A 325 13.15 -10.97 -11.40
N ARG A 326 12.91 -9.91 -10.62
CA ARG A 326 13.92 -9.24 -9.79
C ARG A 326 14.53 -10.20 -8.76
N ILE A 327 13.70 -11.00 -8.09
CA ILE A 327 14.16 -11.93 -7.05
C ILE A 327 14.87 -13.14 -7.67
N VAL A 328 14.34 -13.66 -8.77
CA VAL A 328 14.83 -14.89 -9.39
C VAL A 328 16.12 -14.67 -10.18
N PHE A 329 16.23 -13.59 -10.95
CA PHE A 329 17.41 -13.33 -11.78
C PHE A 329 18.59 -12.68 -11.06
N LYS A 330 18.54 -12.57 -9.73
CA LYS A 330 19.73 -12.26 -8.92
C LYS A 330 20.73 -13.44 -8.86
N TYR A 331 20.28 -14.62 -9.26
CA TYR A 331 21.04 -15.85 -9.31
C TYR A 331 21.61 -16.05 -10.72
N ASP A 332 22.93 -16.06 -10.84
CA ASP A 332 23.61 -16.08 -12.14
C ASP A 332 23.40 -17.40 -12.90
N GLU A 333 23.17 -18.48 -12.18
CA GLU A 333 22.84 -19.81 -12.72
C GLU A 333 21.46 -19.86 -13.37
N VAL A 334 20.60 -18.85 -13.19
CA VAL A 334 19.24 -18.82 -13.73
C VAL A 334 19.23 -18.17 -15.11
N ASN A 335 18.83 -18.95 -16.11
CA ASN A 335 18.63 -18.51 -17.50
C ASN A 335 17.17 -18.19 -17.82
N GLN A 336 16.23 -18.84 -17.13
CA GLN A 336 14.80 -18.60 -17.29
C GLN A 336 14.03 -19.12 -16.07
N PHE A 337 12.80 -18.64 -15.87
CA PHE A 337 11.93 -19.23 -14.87
C PHE A 337 10.47 -19.36 -15.31
N ILE A 338 9.75 -20.27 -14.66
CA ILE A 338 8.34 -20.57 -14.90
C ILE A 338 7.58 -20.35 -13.59
N LEU A 339 6.50 -19.57 -13.65
CA LEU A 339 5.60 -19.32 -12.52
C LEU A 339 4.33 -20.16 -12.65
N GLN A 340 4.10 -21.03 -11.68
CA GLN A 340 2.94 -21.92 -11.64
C GLN A 340 2.08 -21.60 -10.42
N PHE A 341 0.77 -21.68 -10.61
CA PHE A 341 -0.25 -21.55 -9.55
C PHE A 341 -1.13 -22.79 -9.56
N ASN A 342 -0.49 -23.94 -9.69
CA ASN A 342 -1.23 -25.17 -9.91
C ASN A 342 -1.44 -25.93 -8.61
N GLY A 343 -0.61 -25.62 -7.59
CA GLY A 343 -0.37 -26.44 -6.43
C GLY A 343 -0.32 -27.89 -6.79
N SER A 344 0.85 -28.49 -6.93
CA SER A 344 1.09 -29.94 -7.12
C SER A 344 0.01 -30.91 -6.56
N ARG A 345 -1.17 -30.96 -7.20
CA ARG A 345 -2.28 -31.83 -6.85
C ARG A 345 -2.09 -33.08 -7.68
N LYS A 346 -2.17 -34.23 -7.04
CA LYS A 346 -2.14 -35.55 -7.66
C LYS A 346 -3.24 -35.83 -8.71
N SER A 347 -4.17 -34.90 -8.98
CA SER A 347 -5.27 -35.15 -9.89
C SER A 347 -4.93 -34.73 -11.32
N GLU A 348 -4.79 -35.71 -12.20
CA GLU A 348 -4.59 -35.57 -13.64
C GLU A 348 -5.72 -34.81 -14.38
N ASP A 349 -6.79 -34.39 -13.68
CA ASP A 349 -8.09 -34.05 -14.31
C ASP A 349 -8.57 -32.59 -14.18
N THR A 350 -7.85 -31.69 -13.51
CA THR A 350 -8.24 -30.26 -13.44
C THR A 350 -7.07 -29.32 -13.71
N PRO A 351 -6.93 -28.80 -14.94
CA PRO A 351 -6.04 -27.68 -15.20
C PRO A 351 -6.70 -26.42 -14.63
N TYR A 352 -6.20 -25.90 -13.51
CA TYR A 352 -6.53 -24.53 -13.11
C TYR A 352 -5.88 -23.58 -14.12
N GLU A 353 -6.71 -22.79 -14.80
CA GLU A 353 -6.37 -22.03 -16.00
C GLU A 353 -5.73 -20.66 -15.69
N VAL A 354 -4.87 -20.59 -14.67
CA VAL A 354 -4.06 -19.39 -14.39
C VAL A 354 -2.62 -19.81 -14.19
N ALA A 355 -2.05 -20.43 -15.21
CA ALA A 355 -0.64 -20.74 -15.21
C ALA A 355 0.05 -19.76 -16.15
N VAL A 356 0.98 -18.96 -15.62
CA VAL A 356 2.00 -18.32 -16.46
C VAL A 356 3.03 -19.42 -16.81
N ASN A 357 2.55 -20.42 -17.56
CA ASN A 357 3.33 -21.58 -18.00
C ASN A 357 4.33 -21.21 -19.10
N GLU A 358 4.33 -19.96 -19.55
CA GLU A 358 5.31 -19.48 -20.51
C GLU A 358 6.63 -19.21 -19.78
N PRO A 359 7.74 -19.83 -20.24
CA PRO A 359 9.05 -19.52 -19.70
C PRO A 359 9.35 -18.03 -19.82
N ILE A 360 9.68 -17.43 -18.68
CA ILE A 360 10.20 -16.07 -18.59
C ILE A 360 11.71 -16.19 -18.75
N GLU A 361 12.18 -15.95 -19.96
CA GLU A 361 13.61 -15.95 -20.26
C GLU A 361 14.30 -14.77 -19.58
N ARG A 362 15.52 -15.01 -19.07
CA ARG A 362 16.48 -13.95 -18.76
C ARG A 362 16.79 -13.29 -20.08
N LYS A 363 16.04 -12.24 -20.42
CA LYS A 363 16.34 -11.46 -21.60
C LYS A 363 17.64 -10.72 -21.31
N ASP A 364 18.73 -11.20 -21.89
CA ASP A 364 20.01 -10.48 -21.96
C ASP A 364 19.83 -9.11 -22.63
N LYS A 365 18.71 -8.90 -23.33
CA LYS A 365 18.26 -7.61 -23.83
C LYS A 365 17.02 -7.15 -23.08
N TYR A 366 17.28 -6.23 -22.15
CA TYR A 366 16.35 -5.34 -21.48
C TYR A 366 15.07 -5.07 -22.29
N GLU A 367 13.92 -5.13 -21.61
CA GLU A 367 12.68 -4.53 -22.11
C GLU A 367 12.97 -3.13 -22.67
N SER A 368 12.23 -2.71 -23.70
CA SER A 368 12.45 -1.42 -24.37
C SER A 368 12.63 -0.32 -23.35
N PHE A 369 13.89 0.08 -23.19
CA PHE A 369 14.34 0.95 -22.13
C PHE A 369 13.78 2.35 -22.39
N ASN A 370 12.90 2.83 -21.52
CA ASN A 370 12.62 4.25 -21.42
C ASN A 370 13.50 4.82 -20.32
N GLU A 371 14.67 5.31 -20.72
CA GLU A 371 15.67 5.95 -19.84
C GLU A 371 15.04 6.93 -18.86
N SER A 372 14.20 7.82 -19.38
CA SER A 372 13.56 8.87 -18.59
C SER A 372 12.62 8.30 -17.53
N ASP A 373 11.88 7.23 -17.84
CA ASP A 373 10.94 6.63 -16.89
C ASP A 373 11.69 5.82 -15.82
N ASN A 374 12.73 5.08 -16.19
CA ASN A 374 13.46 4.22 -15.26
C ASN A 374 14.32 5.03 -14.28
N ILE A 375 15.01 6.06 -14.76
CA ILE A 375 15.76 6.99 -13.91
C ILE A 375 14.80 7.70 -12.94
N ARG A 376 13.67 8.18 -13.44
CA ARG A 376 12.63 8.78 -12.60
C ARG A 376 12.11 7.81 -11.55
N LYS A 377 11.84 6.55 -11.92
CA LYS A 377 11.42 5.51 -10.97
C LYS A 377 12.47 5.28 -9.89
N ALA A 378 13.75 5.19 -10.24
CA ALA A 378 14.83 5.01 -9.28
C ALA A 378 14.95 6.19 -8.29
N ILE A 379 14.91 7.43 -8.79
CA ILE A 379 14.93 8.65 -7.97
C ILE A 379 13.70 8.70 -7.03
N ASN A 380 12.52 8.39 -7.57
CA ASN A 380 11.28 8.36 -6.80
C ASN A 380 11.29 7.25 -5.74
N ALA A 381 11.81 6.07 -6.08
CA ALA A 381 11.93 4.97 -5.14
C ALA A 381 12.90 5.35 -4.00
N TYR A 382 14.09 5.85 -4.32
CA TYR A 382 15.07 6.32 -3.34
C TYR A 382 14.49 7.37 -2.39
N SER A 383 13.87 8.42 -2.94
CA SER A 383 13.25 9.48 -2.13
C SER A 383 12.06 8.98 -1.31
N GLY A 384 11.27 8.06 -1.88
CA GLY A 384 10.17 7.38 -1.22
C GLY A 384 10.62 6.57 -0.02
N THR A 385 11.75 5.87 -0.11
CA THR A 385 12.34 5.11 1.02
C THR A 385 12.59 6.01 2.22
N PHE A 386 13.22 7.18 2.06
CA PHE A 386 13.44 8.08 3.18
C PHE A 386 12.13 8.72 3.65
N ARG A 387 11.27 9.21 2.75
CA ARG A 387 9.94 9.73 3.16
C ARG A 387 9.16 8.72 3.98
N TYR A 388 9.28 7.43 3.65
CA TYR A 388 8.68 6.35 4.42
C TYR A 388 9.27 6.29 5.85
N LEU A 389 10.60 6.20 5.99
CA LEU A 389 11.26 6.19 7.31
C LEU A 389 10.86 7.39 8.17
N PHE A 390 10.81 8.58 7.57
CA PHE A 390 10.45 9.82 8.26
C PHE A 390 8.96 9.93 8.59
N ARG A 391 8.06 9.22 7.89
CA ARG A 391 6.62 9.20 8.20
C ARG A 391 6.24 8.12 9.20
N HIS A 392 6.98 7.02 9.24
CA HIS A 392 6.66 5.83 10.01
C HIS A 392 7.70 5.61 11.12
N HIS A 393 7.80 6.58 12.02
CA HIS A 393 8.59 6.49 13.24
C HIS A 393 7.76 6.94 14.47
N ASP A 394 8.03 6.35 15.63
CA ASP A 394 7.43 6.68 16.92
C ASP A 394 8.49 7.34 17.82
N ASN A 395 8.39 8.64 18.07
CA ASN A 395 9.38 9.36 18.88
C ASN A 395 10.81 9.02 18.43
N GLU A 396 11.05 9.19 17.13
CA GLU A 396 12.24 8.80 16.38
C GLU A 396 12.48 7.28 16.23
N LYS A 397 11.77 6.41 16.93
CA LYS A 397 11.91 4.95 16.82
C LYS A 397 11.33 4.42 15.52
N LEU A 398 12.11 3.66 14.77
CA LEU A 398 11.63 2.99 13.55
C LEU A 398 10.80 1.75 13.89
N VAL A 399 9.86 1.43 12.99
CA VAL A 399 8.96 0.26 13.06
C VAL A 399 9.65 -1.09 12.74
N PHE A 400 10.94 -1.09 12.39
CA PHE A 400 11.68 -2.32 12.09
C PHE A 400 12.15 -3.04 13.35
N GLU A 401 12.17 -4.37 13.30
CA GLU A 401 12.57 -5.24 14.41
C GLU A 401 14.09 -5.31 14.58
N SER A 402 14.85 -5.09 13.50
CA SER A 402 16.32 -5.19 13.53
C SER A 402 17.02 -4.29 12.53
N GLY A 403 18.28 -3.96 12.82
CA GLY A 403 19.11 -3.16 11.90
C GLY A 403 19.33 -3.85 10.54
N GLN A 404 19.34 -5.19 10.52
CA GLN A 404 19.42 -5.95 9.26
C GLN A 404 18.16 -5.76 8.42
N GLU A 405 16.98 -5.82 9.03
CA GLU A 405 15.71 -5.59 8.33
C GLU A 405 15.66 -4.18 7.73
N THR A 406 16.14 -3.17 8.46
CA THR A 406 16.24 -1.80 7.94
C THR A 406 17.25 -1.68 6.79
N LEU A 407 18.40 -2.36 6.86
CA LEU A 407 19.35 -2.41 5.75
C LEU A 407 18.72 -3.10 4.52
N ASP A 408 18.00 -4.19 4.72
CA ASP A 408 17.30 -4.91 3.66
C ASP A 408 16.18 -4.04 3.03
N PHE A 409 15.54 -3.19 3.83
CA PHE A 409 14.59 -2.19 3.35
C PHE A 409 15.29 -1.12 2.49
N LEU A 410 16.37 -0.52 2.99
CA LEU A 410 17.13 0.52 2.28
C LEU A 410 17.68 0.00 0.95
N THR A 411 18.28 -1.20 0.96
CA THR A 411 18.90 -1.79 -0.23
C THR A 411 17.92 -2.02 -1.38
N ARG A 412 16.60 -1.85 -1.21
CA ARG A 412 15.62 -1.92 -2.30
C ARG A 412 15.69 -0.78 -3.30
N THR A 413 16.23 0.36 -2.89
CA THR A 413 16.26 1.56 -3.74
C THR A 413 17.66 2.12 -3.90
N MET A 414 18.63 1.58 -3.16
CA MET A 414 20.04 1.93 -3.24
C MET A 414 20.97 0.71 -3.15
N SER A 415 22.25 0.90 -3.41
CA SER A 415 23.29 -0.12 -3.24
C SER A 415 23.46 -0.51 -1.77
N HIS A 416 24.08 -1.68 -1.52
CA HIS A 416 24.40 -2.12 -0.16
C HIS A 416 25.33 -1.17 0.57
N ASP A 417 26.32 -0.62 -0.13
CA ASP A 417 27.29 0.29 0.47
C ASP A 417 26.65 1.64 0.79
N LEU A 418 25.80 2.17 -0.10
CA LEU A 418 25.04 3.39 0.17
C LEU A 418 24.02 3.18 1.30
N ALA A 419 23.35 2.02 1.34
CA ALA A 419 22.44 1.65 2.43
C ALA A 419 23.15 1.62 3.78
N LYS A 420 24.35 1.02 3.85
CA LYS A 420 25.17 1.03 5.08
C LYS A 420 25.58 2.42 5.50
N GLN A 421 26.01 3.26 4.55
CA GLN A 421 26.36 4.64 4.83
C GLN A 421 25.16 5.39 5.41
N HIS A 422 24.00 5.31 4.77
CA HIS A 422 22.79 5.96 5.23
C HIS A 422 22.28 5.40 6.55
N PHE A 423 22.30 4.08 6.74
CA PHE A 423 21.99 3.46 8.02
C PHE A 423 22.89 4.05 9.11
N SER A 424 24.21 4.09 8.93
CA SER A 424 25.13 4.62 9.94
C SER A 424 24.98 6.12 10.22
N HIS A 425 24.49 6.89 9.25
CA HIS A 425 24.39 8.34 9.36
C HIS A 425 23.03 8.81 9.89
N TYR A 426 21.96 8.17 9.44
CA TYR A 426 20.58 8.54 9.77
C TYR A 426 19.95 7.64 10.81
N ILE A 427 20.55 6.49 11.15
CA ILE A 427 19.93 5.51 12.05
C ILE A 427 20.92 5.11 13.13
N SER A 428 20.48 5.20 14.38
CA SER A 428 21.28 4.82 15.54
C SER A 428 20.56 3.72 16.32
N GLU A 429 21.31 2.83 16.94
CA GLU A 429 20.74 1.78 17.80
C GLU A 429 20.95 2.16 19.26
N VAL A 430 19.86 2.35 20.00
CA VAL A 430 19.88 2.73 21.41
C VAL A 430 19.03 1.72 22.19
N ASN A 431 19.67 0.94 23.06
CA ASN A 431 19.01 -0.11 23.85
C ASN A 431 18.22 -1.14 23.00
N GLY A 432 18.73 -1.46 21.80
CA GLY A 432 18.07 -2.37 20.85
C GLY A 432 16.92 -1.76 20.05
N ALA A 433 16.59 -0.49 20.29
CA ALA A 433 15.66 0.27 19.45
C ALA A 433 16.42 1.02 18.37
N LEU A 434 15.89 1.01 17.14
CA LEU A 434 16.43 1.79 16.03
C LEU A 434 15.82 3.18 16.02
N ILE A 435 16.66 4.20 16.10
CA ILE A 435 16.28 5.61 16.21
C ILE A 435 16.72 6.34 14.94
N LEU A 436 15.76 6.94 14.23
CA LEU A 436 15.96 7.78 13.06
C LEU A 436 16.39 9.19 13.50
N ASN A 437 17.59 9.58 13.10
CA ASN A 437 18.09 10.94 13.23
C ASN A 437 17.40 11.84 12.21
N THR A 438 16.45 12.65 12.67
CA THR A 438 15.59 13.48 11.80
C THR A 438 16.24 14.80 11.36
N PHE A 439 17.42 15.13 11.88
CA PHE A 439 18.00 16.47 11.73
C PHE A 439 18.35 16.84 10.29
N ASN A 440 18.54 15.88 9.37
CA ASN A 440 18.71 16.14 7.94
C ASN A 440 18.21 14.94 7.11
N MET A 441 17.37 15.18 6.10
CA MET A 441 17.15 14.17 5.05
C MET A 441 18.37 14.10 4.14
N PRO A 442 18.66 12.94 3.52
CA PRO A 442 19.60 12.93 2.40
C PRO A 442 19.11 13.89 1.32
N PRO A 443 20.00 14.60 0.63
CA PRO A 443 19.62 15.41 -0.51
C PRO A 443 18.97 14.52 -1.56
N VAL A 444 17.95 15.05 -2.24
CA VAL A 444 17.18 14.31 -3.24
C VAL A 444 17.08 15.13 -4.51
N ILE A 445 17.27 14.48 -5.66
CA ILE A 445 16.95 15.09 -6.96
C ILE A 445 15.44 15.38 -7.03
N ASP A 446 15.09 16.65 -7.19
CA ASP A 446 13.73 17.08 -7.50
C ASP A 446 13.40 16.75 -8.96
N HIS A 447 12.62 15.69 -9.16
CA HIS A 447 12.17 15.25 -10.48
C HIS A 447 11.19 16.22 -11.16
N GLN A 448 10.66 17.22 -10.45
CA GLN A 448 9.83 18.29 -11.02
C GLN A 448 10.69 19.42 -11.58
N ALA A 449 11.91 19.59 -11.08
CA ALA A 449 12.90 20.51 -11.61
C ALA A 449 13.74 19.83 -12.72
N PRO A 450 14.32 20.62 -13.64
CA PRO A 450 15.28 20.10 -14.60
C PRO A 450 16.47 19.45 -13.90
N TYR A 451 16.93 18.33 -14.46
CA TYR A 451 18.19 17.68 -14.10
C TYR A 451 18.85 17.19 -15.39
N GLU A 452 20.17 17.08 -15.38
CA GLU A 452 20.94 16.54 -16.49
C GLU A 452 21.14 15.04 -16.30
N THR A 453 21.20 14.30 -17.41
CA THR A 453 21.42 12.86 -17.40
C THR A 453 22.47 12.52 -18.44
N THR A 454 23.49 11.80 -18.01
CA THR A 454 24.59 11.33 -18.84
C THR A 454 24.68 9.81 -18.73
N GLU A 455 24.51 9.12 -19.85
CA GLU A 455 24.78 7.68 -19.93
C GLU A 455 26.29 7.43 -19.79
N LEU A 456 26.68 6.68 -18.76
CA LEU A 456 28.07 6.23 -18.59
C LEU A 456 28.31 4.89 -19.32
N ASN A 457 27.29 4.02 -19.31
CA ASN A 457 27.19 2.79 -20.10
C ASN A 457 25.73 2.30 -20.12
N GLU A 458 25.47 1.18 -20.82
CA GLU A 458 24.11 0.60 -20.99
C GLU A 458 23.34 0.36 -19.68
N GLN A 459 24.04 0.24 -18.55
CA GLN A 459 23.47 -0.07 -17.24
C GLN A 459 23.71 1.01 -16.19
N THR A 460 24.44 2.09 -16.52
CA THR A 460 24.88 3.08 -15.53
C THR A 460 24.69 4.49 -16.07
N TYR A 461 23.99 5.31 -15.29
CA TYR A 461 23.67 6.69 -15.62
C TYR A 461 24.12 7.60 -14.50
N GLN A 462 24.63 8.76 -14.88
CA GLN A 462 24.92 9.87 -13.99
C GLN A 462 23.78 10.89 -14.12
N VAL A 463 23.22 11.30 -12.99
CA VAL A 463 22.15 12.30 -12.94
C VAL A 463 22.61 13.47 -12.08
N GLU A 464 22.54 14.68 -12.62
CA GLU A 464 23.06 15.88 -11.97
C GLU A 464 21.98 16.95 -11.81
N GLN A 465 21.92 17.57 -10.64
CA GLN A 465 21.03 18.69 -10.37
C GLN A 465 21.70 19.71 -9.44
N ILE A 466 21.60 20.99 -9.80
CA ILE A 466 21.98 22.07 -8.90
C ILE A 466 20.83 22.29 -7.91
N ILE A 467 21.12 22.14 -6.61
CA ILE A 467 20.17 22.35 -5.52
C ILE A 467 20.56 23.57 -4.70
N GLN A 468 19.58 24.27 -4.15
CA GLN A 468 19.78 25.36 -3.19
C GLN A 468 19.75 24.79 -1.77
N SER A 469 20.82 25.00 -1.01
CA SER A 469 20.92 24.61 0.40
C SER A 469 21.16 25.84 1.29
N GLU A 470 21.07 25.69 2.60
CA GLU A 470 21.45 26.77 3.54
C GLU A 470 22.90 27.23 3.34
N GLY A 471 23.77 26.34 2.84
CA GLY A 471 25.18 26.61 2.54
C GLY A 471 25.43 27.22 1.14
N GLY A 472 24.39 27.49 0.36
CA GLY A 472 24.47 27.98 -1.01
C GLY A 472 24.15 26.91 -2.07
N GLU A 473 24.54 27.20 -3.32
CA GLU A 473 24.35 26.29 -4.45
C GLU A 473 25.26 25.07 -4.31
N GLN A 474 24.67 23.89 -4.46
CA GLN A 474 25.38 22.61 -4.43
C GLN A 474 25.04 21.82 -5.68
N LEU A 475 26.03 21.14 -6.26
CA LEU A 475 25.84 20.15 -7.30
C LEU A 475 25.58 18.80 -6.65
N LEU A 476 24.40 18.24 -6.88
CA LEU A 476 24.03 16.89 -6.46
C LEU A 476 24.20 15.93 -7.64
N THR A 477 25.02 14.89 -7.45
CA THR A 477 25.29 13.88 -8.47
C THR A 477 24.88 12.50 -7.98
N TYR A 478 23.99 11.84 -8.72
CA TYR A 478 23.58 10.46 -8.50
C TYR A 478 24.22 9.56 -9.54
N ILE A 479 24.78 8.42 -9.11
CA ILE A 479 25.03 7.30 -10.01
C ILE A 479 23.87 6.32 -9.87
N ILE A 480 23.17 6.06 -10.95
CA ILE A 480 22.03 5.12 -11.00
C ILE A 480 22.45 3.91 -11.83
N LYS A 481 22.28 2.72 -11.26
CA LYS A 481 22.63 1.45 -11.92
C LYS A 481 21.41 0.57 -12.12
N ASN A 482 21.46 -0.22 -13.19
CA ASN A 482 20.55 -1.33 -13.44
C ASN A 482 21.29 -2.66 -13.31
N GLU A 483 21.02 -3.36 -12.23
CA GLU A 483 21.57 -4.69 -11.99
C GLU A 483 20.43 -5.62 -11.64
N ASN A 484 20.41 -6.82 -12.23
CA ASN A 484 19.39 -7.83 -11.96
C ASN A 484 17.94 -7.30 -12.08
N TYR A 485 17.66 -6.55 -13.17
CA TYR A 485 16.36 -5.95 -13.48
C TYR A 485 15.88 -4.90 -12.47
N LYS A 486 16.82 -4.29 -11.74
CA LYS A 486 16.51 -3.30 -10.72
C LYS A 486 17.33 -2.04 -10.94
N TRP A 487 16.62 -0.93 -11.09
CA TRP A 487 17.19 0.40 -11.06
C TRP A 487 17.30 0.90 -9.63
N TYR A 488 18.51 1.26 -9.20
CA TYR A 488 18.77 1.75 -7.85
C TYR A 488 19.85 2.84 -7.87
N VAL A 489 19.89 3.63 -6.80
CA VAL A 489 20.93 4.65 -6.60
C VAL A 489 22.18 3.97 -6.03
N GLU A 490 23.24 3.92 -6.83
CA GLU A 490 24.52 3.33 -6.46
C GLU A 490 25.27 4.22 -5.46
N SER A 491 25.39 5.51 -5.78
CA SER A 491 26.13 6.48 -4.99
C SER A 491 25.53 7.89 -5.14
N ILE A 492 25.82 8.73 -4.17
CA ILE A 492 25.42 10.14 -4.13
C ILE A 492 26.63 10.98 -3.74
N GLU A 493 26.91 12.01 -4.52
CA GLU A 493 27.97 12.98 -4.28
C GLU A 493 27.38 14.39 -4.23
N ILE A 494 27.91 15.22 -3.32
CA ILE A 494 27.49 16.62 -3.13
C ILE A 494 28.73 17.48 -3.20
N GLU A 495 28.78 18.41 -4.15
CA GLU A 495 29.88 19.36 -4.31
C GLU A 495 29.38 20.79 -4.08
N SER A 496 30.06 21.57 -3.25
CA SER A 496 29.79 23.01 -3.11
C SER A 496 30.35 23.77 -4.32
N GLN A 497 29.55 24.62 -4.95
CA GLN A 497 29.93 25.42 -6.13
C GLN A 497 30.64 26.73 -5.78
#